data_AF-A0A433J7U0-F1
#
_entry.id   AF-A0A433J7U0-F1
#
_cell.length_a   1.000
_cell.length_b   1.000
_cell.length_c   1.000
_cell.angle_alpha   90.00
_cell.angle_beta   90.00
_cell.angle_gamma   90.00
#
_symmetry.space_group_name_H-M   'P 1'
#
loop_
_entity.id
_entity.type
_entity.pdbx_description
1 polymer ?
#
loop_
_entity_poly.entity_id
_entity_poly.type
_entity_poly.pdbx_seq_one_letter_code
_entity_poly.pdbx_strand_id
1 'polypeptide(L)'
;MAQKTTDSAFTATDTPPASTTLVEESIAITLTANNLVKDYVIASVALGAVPVPLLDLAGVAGIQLRMIQKLSQLYGKPFSQSLGRSVIASLAGSFGGFTAGLVAASVVKAVPGIGWALSMATMPAVAGASTYAIGKVFVKHYEEGGSLGDLDTAKFKAFYKEQFEKGKVMAKQAADEAKARASAVKDAATGASPTPTPAQDTPSAAI
;
A
#
# COMPACT_ATOMS: atom_id res chain seq x y z
N MET A 1 -49.72 26.18 44.83
CA MET A 1 -50.26 24.80 44.92
C MET A 1 -51.16 24.62 43.71
N ALA A 2 -51.01 23.67 42.79
CA ALA A 2 -50.35 22.39 42.81
C ALA A 2 -49.85 22.02 41.41
N GLN A 3 -48.66 21.43 41.38
CA GLN A 3 -48.02 20.72 40.29
C GLN A 3 -48.55 19.28 40.34
N LYS A 4 -48.98 18.68 39.21
CA LYS A 4 -49.28 17.24 39.15
C LYS A 4 -48.90 16.63 37.80
N THR A 5 -47.69 16.05 37.79
CA THR A 5 -47.27 14.73 37.26
C THR A 5 -47.88 14.17 35.98
N THR A 6 -47.02 13.91 34.98
CA THR A 6 -46.74 12.55 34.42
C THR A 6 -45.52 12.72 33.50
N ASP A 7 -44.32 12.30 33.90
CA ASP A 7 -43.79 10.93 33.75
C ASP A 7 -44.22 10.27 32.43
N SER A 8 -43.33 10.33 31.44
CA SER A 8 -43.13 9.22 30.50
C SER A 8 -41.66 9.27 30.12
N ALA A 9 -40.91 8.38 30.78
CA ALA A 9 -39.54 8.06 30.50
C ALA A 9 -39.38 7.76 29.00
N PHE A 10 -38.60 8.59 28.32
CA PHE A 10 -37.95 8.21 27.07
C PHE A 10 -36.80 7.28 27.44
N THR A 11 -37.13 6.04 27.81
CA THR A 11 -36.19 4.94 27.77
C THR A 11 -36.15 4.47 26.32
N ALA A 12 -35.46 5.24 25.47
CA ALA A 12 -35.01 4.70 24.20
C ALA A 12 -33.95 3.67 24.51
N THR A 13 -34.34 2.40 24.49
CA THR A 13 -33.46 1.33 24.01
C THR A 13 -33.05 1.68 22.59
N ASP A 14 -32.08 2.57 22.46
CA ASP A 14 -31.43 2.94 21.20
C ASP A 14 -30.37 1.88 20.90
N THR A 15 -30.84 0.65 20.65
CA THR A 15 -30.01 -0.35 19.99
C THR A 15 -30.06 -0.02 18.51
N PRO A 16 -28.92 0.38 17.89
CA PRO A 16 -28.89 0.65 16.46
C PRO A 16 -29.48 -0.55 15.70
N PRO A 17 -30.33 -0.35 14.69
CA PRO A 17 -30.86 -1.46 13.91
C PRO A 17 -29.68 -2.27 13.37
N ALA A 18 -29.73 -3.59 13.47
CA ALA A 18 -28.63 -4.51 13.13
C ALA A 18 -28.04 -4.28 11.71
N SER A 19 -28.79 -3.64 10.81
CA SER A 19 -28.33 -3.21 9.50
C SER A 19 -27.24 -2.12 9.54
N THR A 20 -27.31 -1.19 10.50
CA THR A 20 -26.33 -0.11 10.67
C THR A 20 -25.00 -0.65 11.18
N THR A 21 -25.03 -1.58 12.12
CA THR A 21 -23.82 -2.20 12.67
C THR A 21 -23.09 -3.06 11.61
N LEU A 22 -23.83 -3.77 10.76
CA LEU A 22 -23.26 -4.55 9.64
C LEU A 22 -22.64 -3.66 8.55
N VAL A 23 -23.22 -2.47 8.30
CA VAL A 23 -22.67 -1.49 7.36
C VAL A 23 -21.40 -0.84 7.94
N GLU A 24 -21.42 -0.44 9.21
CA GLU A 24 -20.22 0.10 9.89
C GLU A 24 -19.08 -0.92 9.95
N GLU A 25 -19.39 -2.18 10.25
CA GLU A 25 -18.41 -3.26 10.25
C GLU A 25 -17.80 -3.47 8.87
N SER A 26 -18.62 -3.48 7.82
CA SER A 26 -18.15 -3.61 6.43
C SER A 26 -17.23 -2.45 6.03
N ILE A 27 -17.60 -1.21 6.38
CA ILE A 27 -16.78 -0.02 6.10
C ILE A 27 -15.45 -0.09 6.86
N ALA A 28 -15.47 -0.49 8.13
CA ALA A 28 -14.27 -0.63 8.94
C ALA A 28 -13.32 -1.71 8.40
N ILE A 29 -13.86 -2.84 7.93
CA ILE A 29 -13.10 -3.90 7.26
C ILE A 29 -12.44 -3.36 5.99
N THR A 30 -13.19 -2.71 5.10
CA THR A 30 -12.67 -2.14 3.85
C THR A 30 -11.59 -1.08 4.12
N LEU A 31 -11.79 -0.22 5.13
CA LEU A 31 -10.79 0.79 5.50
C LEU A 31 -9.50 0.14 6.01
N THR A 32 -9.62 -0.87 6.87
CA THR A 32 -8.48 -1.64 7.40
C THR A 32 -7.74 -2.35 6.26
N ALA A 33 -8.47 -2.94 5.32
CA ALA A 33 -7.89 -3.61 4.17
C ALA A 33 -7.11 -2.63 3.27
N ASN A 34 -7.66 -1.44 3.02
CA ASN A 34 -6.97 -0.42 2.21
C ASN A 34 -5.71 0.13 2.90
N ASN A 35 -5.73 0.32 4.21
CA ASN A 35 -4.54 0.73 4.96
C ASN A 35 -3.46 -0.37 4.94
N LEU A 36 -3.87 -1.62 5.14
CA LEU A 36 -2.98 -2.77 5.00
C LEU A 36 -2.33 -2.79 3.61
N VAL A 37 -3.10 -2.62 2.52
CA VAL A 37 -2.53 -2.57 1.16
C VAL A 37 -1.50 -1.44 1.03
N LYS A 38 -1.76 -0.25 1.58
CA LYS A 38 -0.80 0.87 1.55
C LYS A 38 0.52 0.53 2.27
N ASP A 39 0.46 -0.11 3.42
CA ASP A 39 1.65 -0.50 4.17
C ASP A 39 2.55 -1.45 3.35
N TYR A 40 1.94 -2.42 2.68
CA TYR A 40 2.68 -3.35 1.82
C TYR A 40 3.18 -2.68 0.53
N VAL A 41 2.49 -1.66 0.01
CA VAL A 41 3.00 -0.82 -1.09
C VAL A 41 4.27 -0.10 -0.68
N ILE A 42 4.28 0.53 0.51
CA ILE A 42 5.47 1.21 1.04
C ILE A 42 6.62 0.21 1.22
N ALA A 43 6.33 -0.98 1.78
CA ALA A 43 7.33 -2.03 1.93
C ALA A 43 7.89 -2.50 0.57
N SER A 44 7.05 -2.69 -0.44
CA SER A 44 7.46 -3.07 -1.80
C SER A 44 8.29 -1.98 -2.49
N VAL A 45 7.92 -0.71 -2.31
CA VAL A 45 8.70 0.44 -2.80
C VAL A 45 10.08 0.45 -2.18
N ALA A 46 10.17 0.26 -0.86
CA ALA A 46 11.44 0.20 -0.14
C ALA A 46 12.32 -0.96 -0.62
N LEU A 47 11.73 -2.14 -0.82
CA LEU A 47 12.47 -3.31 -1.29
C LEU A 47 12.92 -3.17 -2.75
N GLY A 48 12.09 -2.55 -3.60
CA GLY A 48 12.43 -2.26 -5.00
C GLY A 48 13.55 -1.24 -5.18
N ALA A 49 13.95 -0.54 -4.11
CA ALA A 49 15.11 0.35 -4.09
C ALA A 49 16.41 -0.38 -3.66
N VAL A 50 16.33 -1.64 -3.22
CA VAL A 50 17.49 -2.44 -2.80
C VAL A 50 18.13 -3.09 -4.04
N PRO A 51 19.40 -2.79 -4.37
CA PRO A 51 20.03 -3.27 -5.59
C PRO A 51 20.58 -4.69 -5.43
N VAL A 52 19.73 -5.66 -5.05
CA VAL A 52 20.09 -7.07 -5.00
C VAL A 52 19.36 -7.83 -6.12
N PRO A 53 20.07 -8.25 -7.19
CA PRO A 53 19.49 -9.03 -8.27
C PRO A 53 18.79 -10.29 -7.74
N LEU A 54 17.66 -10.67 -8.36
CA LEU A 54 16.80 -11.81 -8.03
C LEU A 54 16.08 -11.75 -6.66
N LEU A 55 16.74 -11.27 -5.59
CA LEU A 55 16.09 -11.11 -4.27
C LEU A 55 15.00 -10.04 -4.29
N ASP A 56 15.17 -9.00 -5.10
CA ASP A 56 14.16 -7.93 -5.28
C ASP A 56 12.80 -8.52 -5.72
N LEU A 57 12.79 -9.38 -6.76
CA LEU A 57 11.54 -9.98 -7.27
C LEU A 57 10.96 -11.02 -6.30
N ALA A 58 11.79 -11.90 -5.75
CA ALA A 58 11.34 -12.92 -4.79
C ALA A 58 10.81 -12.27 -3.50
N GLY A 59 11.45 -11.18 -3.07
CA GLY A 59 11.07 -10.41 -1.91
C GLY A 59 9.77 -9.64 -2.12
N VAL A 60 9.58 -8.98 -3.27
CA VAL A 60 8.31 -8.33 -3.63
C VAL A 60 7.18 -9.36 -3.69
N ALA A 61 7.42 -10.54 -4.29
CA ALA A 61 6.44 -11.63 -4.29
C ALA A 61 6.13 -12.13 -2.87
N GLY A 62 7.14 -12.18 -1.99
CA GLY A 62 6.96 -12.49 -0.56
C GLY A 62 6.11 -11.46 0.19
N ILE A 63 6.35 -10.17 -0.05
CA ILE A 63 5.55 -9.05 0.48
C ILE A 63 4.09 -9.19 0.01
N GLN A 64 3.87 -9.38 -1.29
CA GLN A 64 2.54 -9.57 -1.87
C GLN A 64 1.82 -10.80 -1.30
N LEU A 65 2.53 -11.91 -1.12
CA LEU A 65 1.96 -13.14 -0.56
C LEU A 65 1.53 -12.96 0.90
N ARG A 66 2.34 -12.24 1.69
CA ARG A 66 2.02 -11.93 3.08
C ARG A 66 0.87 -10.93 3.20
N MET A 67 0.77 -9.98 2.28
CA MET A 67 -0.38 -9.08 2.15
C MET A 67 -1.67 -9.86 1.92
N ILE A 68 -1.68 -10.79 0.94
CA ILE A 68 -2.84 -11.64 0.66
C ILE A 68 -3.22 -12.45 1.88
N GLN A 69 -2.24 -13.06 2.58
CA GLN A 69 -2.51 -13.80 3.80
C GLN A 69 -3.23 -12.95 4.86
N LYS A 70 -2.80 -11.70 5.05
CA LYS A 70 -3.41 -10.77 6.00
C LYS A 70 -4.80 -10.31 5.55
N LEU A 71 -5.01 -10.10 4.26
CA LEU A 71 -6.33 -9.84 3.70
C LEU A 71 -7.26 -11.04 3.90
N SER A 72 -6.81 -12.27 3.62
CA SER A 72 -7.62 -13.47 3.85
C SER A 72 -8.03 -13.59 5.33
N GLN A 73 -7.11 -13.32 6.26
CA GLN A 73 -7.41 -13.28 7.71
C GLN A 73 -8.46 -12.23 8.04
N LEU A 74 -8.32 -11.01 7.50
CA LEU A 74 -9.23 -9.90 7.75
C LEU A 74 -10.66 -10.20 7.24
N TYR A 75 -10.79 -10.86 6.09
CA TYR A 75 -12.09 -11.24 5.51
C TYR A 75 -12.57 -12.65 5.92
N GLY A 76 -11.88 -13.31 6.87
CA GLY A 76 -12.25 -14.65 7.33
C GLY A 76 -12.18 -15.74 6.25
N LYS A 77 -11.36 -15.56 5.20
CA LYS A 77 -11.20 -16.49 4.07
C LYS A 77 -10.04 -17.46 4.29
N PRO A 78 -10.14 -18.71 3.81
CA PRO A 78 -9.03 -19.66 3.87
C PRO A 78 -7.86 -19.19 3.01
N PHE A 79 -6.64 -19.35 3.52
CA PHE A 79 -5.42 -19.00 2.82
C PHE A 79 -4.55 -20.24 2.57
N SER A 80 -4.00 -20.33 1.36
CA SER A 80 -2.99 -21.32 0.99
C SER A 80 -1.82 -20.62 0.33
N GLN A 81 -0.61 -20.92 0.79
CA GLN A 81 0.60 -20.31 0.27
C GLN A 81 0.87 -20.70 -1.19
N SER A 82 0.57 -21.95 -1.57
CA SER A 82 0.73 -22.42 -2.95
C SER A 82 -0.24 -21.71 -3.89
N LEU A 83 -1.52 -21.62 -3.51
CA LEU A 83 -2.54 -20.90 -4.29
C LEU A 83 -2.23 -19.40 -4.40
N GLY A 84 -1.81 -18.76 -3.30
CA GLY A 84 -1.43 -17.36 -3.30
C GLY A 84 -0.30 -17.06 -4.29
N ARG A 85 0.74 -17.91 -4.32
CA ARG A 85 1.84 -17.79 -5.29
C ARG A 85 1.35 -17.98 -6.72
N SER A 86 0.55 -19.00 -6.99
CA SER A 86 -0.02 -19.24 -8.32
C SER A 86 -0.86 -18.06 -8.81
N VAL A 87 -1.70 -17.50 -7.94
CA VAL A 87 -2.54 -16.34 -8.27
C VAL A 87 -1.72 -15.09 -8.53
N ILE A 88 -0.71 -14.80 -7.70
CA ILE A 88 0.23 -13.69 -7.94
C ILE A 88 0.91 -13.86 -9.31
N ALA A 89 1.43 -15.05 -9.59
CA ALA A 89 2.10 -15.36 -10.85
C ALA A 89 1.13 -15.23 -12.04
N SER A 90 -0.11 -15.68 -11.91
CA SER A 90 -1.15 -15.55 -12.94
C SER A 90 -1.55 -14.10 -13.19
N LEU A 91 -1.77 -13.28 -12.15
CA LEU A 91 -2.09 -11.85 -12.29
C LEU A 91 -0.93 -11.08 -12.92
N ALA A 92 0.29 -11.29 -12.42
CA ALA A 92 1.50 -10.67 -12.95
C ALA A 92 1.77 -11.10 -14.39
N GLY A 93 1.63 -12.40 -14.69
CA GLY A 93 1.88 -12.99 -16.01
C GLY A 93 0.81 -12.64 -17.04
N SER A 94 -0.45 -12.48 -16.63
CA SER A 94 -1.56 -12.05 -17.50
C SER A 94 -1.37 -10.63 -18.05
N PHE A 95 -0.52 -9.85 -17.39
CA PHE A 95 -0.07 -8.55 -17.83
C PHE A 95 1.20 -8.70 -18.68
N GLY A 96 1.05 -9.11 -19.95
CA GLY A 96 2.17 -9.46 -20.83
C GLY A 96 3.28 -8.41 -20.99
N GLY A 97 3.02 -7.14 -20.67
CA GLY A 97 4.04 -6.08 -20.60
C GLY A 97 4.86 -6.08 -19.29
N PHE A 98 4.29 -6.53 -18.17
CA PHE A 98 4.96 -6.63 -16.88
C PHE A 98 5.95 -7.79 -16.84
N THR A 99 5.60 -8.96 -17.38
CA THR A 99 6.49 -10.12 -17.51
C THR A 99 7.64 -9.84 -18.47
N ALA A 100 7.36 -9.25 -19.64
CA ALA A 100 8.41 -8.80 -20.56
C ALA A 100 9.30 -7.72 -19.92
N GLY A 101 8.72 -6.79 -19.16
CA GLY A 101 9.43 -5.76 -18.41
C GLY A 101 10.28 -6.30 -17.26
N LEU A 102 9.84 -7.35 -16.55
CA LEU A 102 10.61 -8.01 -15.48
C LEU A 102 11.79 -8.81 -16.02
N VAL A 103 11.59 -9.51 -17.14
CA VAL A 103 12.67 -10.24 -17.83
C VAL A 103 13.67 -9.25 -18.42
N ALA A 104 13.19 -8.18 -19.07
CA ALA A 104 14.03 -7.10 -19.56
C ALA A 104 14.77 -6.40 -18.41
N ALA A 105 14.09 -6.11 -17.29
CA ALA A 105 14.72 -5.47 -16.12
C ALA A 105 15.81 -6.34 -15.49
N SER A 106 15.66 -7.66 -15.50
CA SER A 106 16.67 -8.60 -15.00
C SER A 106 17.93 -8.62 -15.88
N VAL A 107 17.76 -8.51 -17.21
CA VAL A 107 18.88 -8.37 -18.16
C VAL A 107 19.52 -6.98 -18.07
N VAL A 108 18.70 -5.94 -17.89
CA VAL A 108 19.14 -4.54 -17.78
C VAL A 108 19.87 -4.26 -16.47
N LYS A 109 19.55 -4.97 -15.38
CA LYS A 109 20.28 -4.95 -14.10
C LYS A 109 21.66 -5.62 -14.17
N ALA A 110 21.94 -6.44 -15.19
CA ALA A 110 23.23 -7.10 -15.40
C ALA A 110 24.24 -6.26 -16.22
N VAL A 111 23.79 -5.16 -16.86
CA VAL A 111 24.64 -4.23 -17.62
C VAL A 111 24.88 -2.96 -16.79
N PRO A 112 26.11 -2.74 -16.27
CA PRO A 112 26.46 -1.50 -15.59
C PRO A 112 26.32 -0.30 -16.53
N GLY A 113 25.68 0.78 -16.07
CA GLY A 113 25.48 2.01 -16.87
C GLY A 113 24.02 2.44 -16.94
N ILE A 114 23.53 2.75 -18.14
CA ILE A 114 22.18 3.31 -18.39
C ILE A 114 21.07 2.40 -17.85
N GLY A 115 21.30 1.08 -17.87
CA GLY A 115 20.34 0.09 -17.37
C GLY A 115 20.06 0.19 -15.88
N TRP A 116 21.09 0.46 -15.08
CA TRP A 116 20.96 0.64 -13.63
C TRP A 116 20.18 1.91 -13.27
N ALA A 117 20.44 3.02 -13.97
CA ALA A 117 19.73 4.28 -13.74
C ALA A 117 18.24 4.16 -14.07
N LEU A 118 17.90 3.54 -15.20
CA LEU A 118 16.52 3.31 -15.60
C LEU A 118 15.81 2.35 -14.64
N SER A 119 16.50 1.29 -14.20
CA SER A 119 15.95 0.33 -13.25
C SER A 119 15.70 0.97 -11.88
N MET A 120 16.62 1.76 -11.35
CA MET A 120 16.48 2.46 -10.07
C MET A 120 15.33 3.48 -10.10
N ALA A 121 15.09 4.12 -11.24
CA ALA A 121 14.01 5.10 -11.40
C ALA A 121 12.62 4.46 -11.51
N THR A 122 12.53 3.23 -12.03
CA THR A 122 11.24 2.60 -12.39
C THR A 122 10.82 1.47 -11.46
N MET A 123 11.76 0.72 -10.87
CA MET A 123 11.46 -0.46 -10.06
C MET A 123 10.63 -0.18 -8.82
N PRO A 124 10.93 0.84 -7.98
CA PRO A 124 10.11 1.12 -6.80
C PRO A 124 8.66 1.44 -7.19
N ALA A 125 8.46 2.21 -8.25
CA ALA A 125 7.14 2.54 -8.76
C ALA A 125 6.38 1.31 -9.27
N VAL A 126 7.06 0.42 -10.01
CA VAL A 126 6.47 -0.81 -10.57
C VAL A 126 6.17 -1.84 -9.47
N ALA A 127 7.06 -2.01 -8.49
CA ALA A 127 6.88 -2.88 -7.34
C ALA A 127 5.71 -2.40 -6.47
N GLY A 128 5.64 -1.10 -6.17
CA GLY A 128 4.52 -0.52 -5.44
C GLY A 128 3.21 -0.61 -6.21
N ALA A 129 3.21 -0.28 -7.51
CA ALA A 129 2.01 -0.32 -8.35
C ALA A 129 1.42 -1.73 -8.49
N SER A 130 2.27 -2.74 -8.70
CA SER A 130 1.82 -4.14 -8.75
C SER A 130 1.26 -4.60 -7.41
N THR A 131 1.92 -4.25 -6.30
CA THR A 131 1.43 -4.58 -4.95
C THR A 131 0.08 -3.94 -4.67
N TYR A 132 -0.10 -2.67 -5.03
CA TYR A 132 -1.37 -1.98 -4.90
C TYR A 132 -2.47 -2.64 -5.72
N ALA A 133 -2.20 -2.93 -7.00
CA ALA A 133 -3.16 -3.54 -7.90
C ALA A 133 -3.62 -4.93 -7.42
N ILE A 134 -2.68 -5.78 -7.00
CA ILE A 134 -3.00 -7.10 -6.43
C ILE A 134 -3.86 -6.93 -5.17
N GLY A 135 -3.46 -6.04 -4.25
CA GLY A 135 -4.22 -5.78 -3.03
C GLY A 135 -5.65 -5.37 -3.31
N LYS A 136 -5.86 -4.43 -4.25
CA LYS A 136 -7.19 -3.97 -4.64
C LYS A 136 -8.04 -5.05 -5.30
N VAL A 137 -7.45 -5.91 -6.14
CA VAL A 137 -8.15 -7.08 -6.73
C VAL A 137 -8.66 -7.99 -5.61
N PHE A 138 -7.81 -8.33 -4.63
CA PHE A 138 -8.20 -9.20 -3.52
C PHE A 138 -9.25 -8.59 -2.60
N VAL A 139 -9.12 -7.30 -2.28
CA VAL A 139 -10.13 -6.57 -1.50
C VAL A 139 -11.50 -6.66 -2.19
N LYS A 140 -11.55 -6.30 -3.48
CA LYS A 140 -12.80 -6.35 -4.25
C LYS A 140 -13.36 -7.78 -4.33
N HIS A 141 -12.51 -8.76 -4.63
CA HIS A 141 -12.92 -10.15 -4.74
C HIS A 141 -13.47 -10.73 -3.43
N TYR A 142 -12.88 -10.38 -2.29
CA TYR A 142 -13.37 -10.82 -0.98
C TYR A 142 -14.66 -10.09 -0.55
N GLU A 143 -14.81 -8.81 -0.89
CA GLU A 143 -16.05 -8.05 -0.71
C GLU A 143 -17.20 -8.62 -1.55
N GLU A 144 -16.90 -9.15 -2.75
CA GLU A 144 -17.86 -9.88 -3.60
C GLU A 144 -18.15 -11.31 -3.08
N GLY A 145 -17.55 -11.71 -1.96
CA GLY A 145 -17.76 -13.02 -1.33
C GLY A 145 -16.83 -14.13 -1.81
N GLY A 146 -15.91 -13.83 -2.73
CA GLY A 146 -14.94 -14.78 -3.26
C GLY A 146 -13.92 -15.28 -2.24
N SER A 147 -13.09 -16.22 -2.67
CA SER A 147 -12.01 -16.85 -1.91
C SER A 147 -10.69 -16.84 -2.70
N LEU A 148 -9.61 -17.36 -2.11
CA LEU A 148 -8.33 -17.40 -2.84
C LEU A 148 -8.36 -18.37 -4.04
N GLY A 149 -9.18 -19.42 -3.98
CA GLY A 149 -9.21 -20.50 -4.97
C GLY A 149 -10.12 -20.26 -6.18
N ASP A 150 -11.01 -19.28 -6.10
CA ASP A 150 -12.02 -18.98 -7.14
C ASP A 150 -11.75 -17.64 -7.84
N LEU A 151 -10.58 -17.03 -7.61
CA LEU A 151 -10.21 -15.77 -8.26
C LEU A 151 -10.03 -16.00 -9.77
N ASP A 152 -10.93 -15.40 -10.54
CA ASP A 152 -10.84 -15.35 -11.99
C ASP A 152 -9.97 -14.16 -12.43
N THR A 153 -8.70 -14.43 -12.67
CA THR A 153 -7.74 -13.40 -13.07
C THR A 153 -8.08 -12.73 -14.40
N ALA A 154 -8.86 -13.38 -15.27
CA ALA A 154 -9.28 -12.79 -16.54
C ALA A 154 -10.32 -11.70 -16.32
N LYS A 155 -11.29 -11.91 -15.42
CA LYS A 155 -12.30 -10.90 -15.05
C LYS A 155 -11.66 -9.66 -14.42
N PHE A 156 -10.62 -9.85 -13.62
CA PHE A 156 -9.96 -8.75 -12.93
C PHE A 156 -8.87 -8.06 -13.75
N LYS A 157 -8.56 -8.48 -14.98
CA LYS A 157 -7.47 -7.91 -15.79
C LYS A 157 -7.61 -6.40 -16.03
N ALA A 158 -8.82 -5.94 -16.37
CA ALA A 158 -9.09 -4.52 -16.61
C ALA A 158 -8.99 -3.71 -15.30
N PHE A 159 -9.57 -4.24 -14.22
CA PHE A 159 -9.51 -3.62 -12.90
C PHE A 159 -8.07 -3.57 -12.38
N TYR A 160 -7.29 -4.63 -12.54
CA TYR A 160 -5.87 -4.67 -12.22
C TYR A 160 -5.11 -3.58 -12.96
N LYS A 161 -5.33 -3.40 -14.27
CA LYS A 161 -4.70 -2.33 -15.05
C LYS A 161 -5.01 -0.96 -14.48
N GLU A 162 -6.28 -0.70 -14.20
CA GLU A 162 -6.72 0.57 -13.63
C GLU A 162 -6.07 0.84 -12.27
N GLN A 163 -6.07 -0.16 -11.39
CA GLN A 163 -5.45 -0.04 -10.07
C GLN A 163 -3.93 0.04 -10.18
N PHE A 164 -3.29 -0.60 -11.14
CA PHE A 164 -1.86 -0.47 -11.39
C PHE A 164 -1.49 0.98 -11.75
N GLU A 165 -2.28 1.63 -12.61
CA GLU A 165 -2.08 3.05 -12.94
C GLU A 165 -2.22 3.97 -11.72
N LYS A 166 -3.23 3.75 -10.88
CA LYS A 166 -3.39 4.45 -9.60
C LYS A 166 -2.23 4.15 -8.64
N GLY A 167 -1.81 2.89 -8.62
CA GLY A 167 -0.72 2.39 -7.79
C GLY A 167 0.62 3.03 -8.15
N LYS A 168 0.88 3.38 -9.42
CA LYS A 168 2.10 4.12 -9.81
C LYS A 168 2.18 5.49 -9.13
N VAL A 169 1.05 6.19 -9.01
CA VAL A 169 0.99 7.49 -8.34
C VAL A 169 1.29 7.33 -6.86
N MET A 170 0.64 6.37 -6.20
CA MET A 170 0.88 6.08 -4.78
C MET A 170 2.31 5.61 -4.50
N ALA A 171 2.85 4.75 -5.36
CA ALA A 171 4.20 4.24 -5.24
C ALA A 171 5.25 5.35 -5.42
N LYS A 172 5.00 6.29 -6.34
CA LYS A 172 5.84 7.47 -6.50
C LYS A 172 5.84 8.34 -5.25
N GLN A 173 4.66 8.63 -4.70
CA GLN A 173 4.54 9.39 -3.44
C GLN A 173 5.28 8.71 -2.29
N ALA A 174 5.09 7.39 -2.12
CA ALA A 174 5.81 6.61 -1.10
C ALA A 174 7.33 6.62 -1.32
N ALA A 175 7.80 6.58 -2.57
CA ALA A 175 9.22 6.65 -2.89
C ALA A 175 9.82 8.03 -2.60
N ASP A 176 9.10 9.10 -2.95
CA ASP A 176 9.51 10.48 -2.68
C ASP A 176 9.58 10.74 -1.17
N GLU A 177 8.60 10.26 -0.40
CA GLU A 177 8.59 10.32 1.07
C GLU A 177 9.74 9.51 1.70
N ALA A 178 9.98 8.29 1.21
CA ALA A 178 11.09 7.46 1.68
C ALA A 178 12.45 8.13 1.40
N LYS A 179 12.62 8.75 0.23
CA LYS A 179 13.82 9.51 -0.13
C LYS A 179 14.01 10.73 0.79
N ALA A 180 12.94 11.48 1.06
CA ALA A 180 12.97 12.64 1.96
C ALA A 180 13.33 12.25 3.40
N ARG A 181 12.80 11.11 3.89
CA ARG A 181 13.15 10.56 5.20
C ARG A 181 14.60 10.07 5.23
N ALA A 182 15.07 9.42 4.17
CA ALA A 182 16.46 8.97 4.08
C ALA A 182 17.45 10.15 4.05
N SER A 183 17.12 11.26 3.37
CA SER A 183 17.92 12.50 3.44
C SER A 183 17.90 13.11 4.84
N ALA A 184 16.74 13.20 5.50
CA ALA A 184 16.66 13.75 6.85
C ALA A 184 17.45 12.92 7.89
N VAL A 185 17.42 11.59 7.79
CA VAL A 185 18.23 10.69 8.64
C VAL A 185 19.72 10.84 8.34
N LYS A 186 20.09 10.98 7.07
CA LYS A 186 21.48 11.25 6.67
C LYS A 186 21.95 12.58 7.25
N ASP A 187 21.16 13.65 7.09
CA ASP A 187 21.49 15.00 7.55
C ASP A 187 21.61 15.06 9.09
N ALA A 188 20.73 14.36 9.81
CA ALA A 188 20.80 14.20 11.26
C ALA A 188 22.02 13.37 11.72
N ALA A 189 22.44 12.36 10.93
CA ALA A 189 23.62 11.55 11.22
C ALA A 189 24.95 12.26 10.87
N THR A 190 24.95 13.24 9.96
CA THR A 190 26.13 14.05 9.62
C THR A 190 26.29 15.34 10.43
N GLY A 191 25.37 15.67 11.34
CA GLY A 191 25.51 16.82 12.25
C GLY A 191 25.42 18.20 11.57
N ALA A 192 24.75 18.32 10.41
CA ALA A 192 24.49 19.62 9.80
C ALA A 192 23.30 20.29 10.52
N SER A 193 23.58 21.03 11.60
CA SER A 193 22.60 21.91 12.22
C SER A 193 22.01 22.87 11.17
N PRO A 194 20.69 23.15 11.20
CA PRO A 194 20.13 24.22 10.39
C PRO A 194 20.78 25.52 10.86
N THR A 195 21.53 26.17 9.97
CA THR A 195 22.07 27.51 10.20
C THR A 195 20.93 28.42 10.64
N PRO A 196 20.94 28.97 11.87
CA PRO A 196 19.97 29.98 12.22
C PRO A 196 20.24 31.18 11.32
N THR A 197 19.22 31.57 10.56
CA THR A 197 19.09 32.88 9.93
C THR A 197 19.69 33.94 10.86
N PRO A 198 20.58 34.84 10.39
CA PRO A 198 21.04 35.94 11.21
C PRO A 198 19.81 36.78 11.58
N ALA A 199 19.40 36.68 12.85
CA ALA A 199 18.41 37.56 13.43
C ALA A 199 18.96 38.98 13.32
N GLN A 200 18.19 39.83 12.64
CA GLN A 200 18.37 41.26 12.73
C GLN A 200 18.17 41.67 14.19
N ASP A 201 19.23 42.13 14.84
CA ASP A 201 19.11 42.90 16.07
C ASP A 201 19.69 44.30 15.85
N THR A 202 18.74 45.22 15.86
CA THR A 202 18.78 46.67 15.96
C THR A 202 19.89 47.25 16.86
N PRO A 203 20.50 48.40 16.49
CA PRO A 203 21.29 49.18 17.42
C PRO A 203 20.37 50.09 18.26
N SER A 204 20.34 49.91 19.58
CA SER A 204 19.67 50.83 20.51
C SER A 204 20.54 51.16 21.73
N ALA A 205 21.27 52.26 21.60
CA ALA A 205 21.55 53.34 22.57
C ALA A 205 22.22 53.12 23.96
N ALA A 206 23.02 54.15 24.29
CA ALA A 206 23.69 54.54 25.56
C ALA A 206 25.04 53.84 25.83
N ILE A 207 26.17 54.53 26.06
CA ILE A 207 26.44 55.78 26.79
C ILE A 207 27.55 56.56 26.08
#